data_AF-A0A0P4XWA0-F1
#
_entry.id   AF-A0A0P4XWA0-F1
#
_cell.length_a   1.000
_cell.length_b   1.000
_cell.length_c   1.000
_cell.angle_alpha   90.00
_cell.angle_beta   90.00
_cell.angle_gamma   90.00
#
_symmetry.space_group_name_H-M   'P 1'
#
loop_
_entity.id
_entity.type
_entity.pdbx_description
1 polymer ?
#
loop_
_entity_poly.entity_id
_entity_poly.type
_entity_poly.pdbx_seq_one_letter_code
_entity_poly.pdbx_strand_id
1 'polypeptide(L)'
;MARRLPKHQVTIVHYKYEDKWICVCNCQHDANEIISLTGLLMLGSILSFISLMLLVMSFASPHWLVSWQDTYSPFKNMGLWEFCFSRFRYPNYQFDDLFDGCHYVFSKTYFVIWEWLLPGWLMAVQAFMTLALIFSCSAHIASTMLLVRWPLNFTFRYQWQILSVCTLMNGLKSFCLFLSVAVFGGQCWRRDWMLYPNFNYLSWSYAFAVIAMFIGMAATASFYFDAKRTVGRKKANSNLVVQMQSHGSQIYI
;
A
#
# COMPACT_ATOMS: atom_id res chain seq x y z
N MET A 1 -34.37 36.33 26.12
CA MET A 1 -33.01 35.85 26.45
C MET A 1 -32.76 34.53 25.70
N ALA A 2 -32.07 34.59 24.57
CA ALA A 2 -31.75 33.42 23.76
C ALA A 2 -30.67 32.58 24.45
N ARG A 3 -31.05 31.39 24.93
CA ARG A 3 -30.12 30.41 25.48
C ARG A 3 -29.47 29.68 24.29
N ARG A 4 -28.15 29.84 24.12
CA ARG A 4 -27.35 29.12 23.13
C ARG A 4 -27.52 27.61 23.34
N LEU A 5 -28.12 26.91 22.37
CA LEU A 5 -28.22 25.46 22.34
C LEU A 5 -26.85 24.84 21.98
N PRO A 6 -26.45 23.72 22.63
CA PRO A 6 -25.20 23.02 22.33
C PRO A 6 -25.26 22.27 20.97
N LYS A 7 -24.09 22.16 20.34
CA LYS A 7 -23.81 21.74 18.95
C LYS A 7 -24.07 20.26 18.62
N HIS A 8 -24.86 19.52 19.40
CA HIS A 8 -25.18 18.11 19.16
C HIS A 8 -26.70 17.95 19.14
N GLN A 9 -27.30 18.00 17.94
CA GLN A 9 -28.72 17.67 17.76
C GLN A 9 -28.93 16.17 17.95
N VAL A 10 -29.14 15.76 19.20
CA VAL A 10 -29.90 14.55 19.49
C VAL A 10 -31.37 14.95 19.39
N THR A 11 -32.00 14.69 18.25
CA THR A 11 -33.44 14.91 18.13
C THR A 11 -34.15 13.78 18.85
N ILE A 12 -34.63 14.03 20.06
CA ILE A 12 -35.44 13.07 20.82
C ILE A 12 -36.82 13.04 20.17
N VAL A 13 -37.15 11.92 19.54
CA VAL A 13 -38.48 11.69 18.98
C VAL A 13 -39.27 10.91 20.04
N HIS A 14 -40.34 11.54 20.52
CA HIS A 14 -41.25 10.92 21.47
C HIS A 14 -42.29 10.11 20.70
N TYR A 15 -42.32 8.80 20.93
CA TYR A 15 -43.38 7.91 20.46
C TYR A 15 -44.30 7.59 21.64
N LYS A 16 -45.61 7.72 21.45
CA LYS A 16 -46.61 7.29 22.44
C LYS A 16 -47.09 5.88 22.05
N TYR A 17 -46.84 4.88 22.90
CA TYR A 17 -47.33 3.51 22.72
C TYR A 17 -47.98 3.04 24.02
N GLU A 18 -49.26 2.63 23.97
CA GLU A 18 -50.07 2.19 25.13
C GLU A 18 -49.84 3.05 26.39
N ASP A 19 -50.05 4.36 26.26
CA ASP A 19 -49.92 5.37 27.33
C ASP A 19 -48.53 5.53 27.98
N LYS A 20 -47.49 4.92 27.41
CA LYS A 20 -46.09 5.18 27.76
C LYS A 20 -45.40 6.02 26.70
N TRP A 21 -44.67 7.03 27.14
CA TRP A 21 -43.77 7.82 26.29
C TRP A 21 -42.45 7.07 26.12
N ILE A 22 -42.15 6.66 24.89
CA ILE A 22 -40.88 6.06 24.49
C ILE A 22 -40.05 7.16 23.82
N CYS A 23 -38.90 7.51 24.40
CA CYS A 23 -37.95 8.43 23.79
C CYS A 23 -37.01 7.65 22.87
N VAL A 24 -37.07 7.90 21.57
CA VAL A 24 -36.12 7.34 20.60
C VAL A 24 -35.23 8.47 20.10
N CYS A 25 -33.92 8.30 20.24
CA CYS A 25 -32.95 9.26 19.70
C CYS A 25 -32.88 9.08 18.17
N ASN A 26 -33.21 10.12 17.41
CA ASN A 26 -33.14 10.09 15.94
C ASN A 26 -31.70 10.36 15.47
N CYS A 27 -31.04 9.33 14.95
CA CYS A 27 -29.67 9.32 14.42
C CYS A 27 -29.57 9.84 12.96
N GLN A 28 -30.31 10.88 12.58
CA GLN A 28 -30.29 11.36 11.19
C GLN A 28 -28.93 11.96 10.79
N HIS A 29 -28.16 12.51 11.75
CA HIS A 29 -26.80 13.01 11.52
C HIS A 29 -25.78 11.87 11.31
N ASP A 30 -25.97 10.72 11.97
CA ASP A 30 -25.07 9.57 11.87
C ASP A 30 -25.11 8.92 10.49
N ALA A 31 -26.25 8.91 9.79
CA ALA A 31 -26.38 8.29 8.47
C ALA A 31 -25.49 8.96 7.41
N ASN A 32 -25.46 10.30 7.35
CA ASN A 32 -24.63 11.04 6.40
C ASN A 32 -23.12 10.94 6.73
N GLU A 33 -22.77 10.86 8.02
CA GLU A 33 -21.38 10.62 8.46
C GLU A 33 -20.91 9.18 8.22
N ILE A 34 -21.77 8.18 8.36
CA ILE A 34 -21.47 6.77 8.03
C ILE A 34 -21.18 6.60 6.53
N ILE A 35 -21.90 7.32 5.66
CA ILE A 35 -21.66 7.35 4.21
C ILE A 35 -20.30 8.01 3.90
N SER A 36 -19.96 9.12 4.57
CA SER A 36 -18.66 9.81 4.41
C SER A 36 -17.47 8.97 4.89
N LEU A 37 -17.61 8.23 6.00
CA LEU A 37 -16.58 7.36 6.55
C LEU A 37 -16.28 6.16 5.63
N THR A 38 -17.34 5.58 5.06
CA THR A 38 -17.18 4.51 4.06
C THR A 38 -16.44 5.02 2.81
N GLY A 39 -16.61 6.31 2.47
CA GLY A 39 -15.93 6.93 1.32
C GLY A 39 -14.39 6.94 1.41
N LEU A 40 -13.80 7.28 2.56
CA LEU A 40 -12.34 7.31 2.70
C LEU A 40 -11.73 5.90 2.69
N LEU A 41 -12.39 4.94 3.36
CA LEU A 41 -11.98 3.54 3.34
C LEU A 41 -12.03 2.97 1.91
N MET A 42 -13.10 3.25 1.16
CA MET A 42 -13.24 2.83 -0.23
C MET A 42 -12.16 3.47 -1.11
N LEU A 43 -11.95 4.78 -1.01
CA LEU A 43 -10.91 5.49 -1.76
C LEU A 43 -9.52 4.92 -1.46
N GLY A 44 -9.18 4.73 -0.18
CA GLY A 44 -7.91 4.12 0.24
C GLY A 44 -7.74 2.70 -0.32
N SER A 45 -8.81 1.91 -0.32
CA SER A 45 -8.81 0.55 -0.85
C SER A 45 -8.58 0.53 -2.36
N ILE A 46 -9.29 1.37 -3.13
CA ILE A 46 -9.13 1.49 -4.58
C ILE A 46 -7.71 1.92 -4.95
N LEU A 47 -7.18 2.97 -4.29
CA LEU A 47 -5.81 3.44 -4.52
C LEU A 47 -4.78 2.36 -4.18
N SER A 48 -4.98 1.65 -3.06
CA SER A 48 -4.08 0.56 -2.66
C SER A 48 -4.10 -0.61 -3.66
N PHE A 49 -5.25 -0.92 -4.26
CA PHE A 49 -5.39 -1.95 -5.28
C PHE A 49 -4.67 -1.58 -6.57
N ILE A 50 -4.89 -0.36 -7.07
CA ILE A 50 -4.18 0.16 -8.26
C ILE A 50 -2.67 0.12 -8.04
N SER A 51 -2.23 0.56 -6.86
CA SER A 51 -0.82 0.53 -6.49
C SER A 51 -0.26 -0.90 -6.39
N LEU A 52 -1.04 -1.88 -5.92
CA LEU A 52 -0.67 -3.29 -5.92
C LEU A 52 -0.51 -3.84 -7.34
N MET A 53 -1.43 -3.52 -8.26
CA MET A 53 -1.34 -3.96 -9.66
C MET A 53 -0.07 -3.44 -10.33
N LEU A 54 0.22 -2.14 -10.17
CA LEU A 54 1.45 -1.55 -10.70
C LEU A 54 2.71 -2.15 -10.05
N LEU A 55 2.66 -2.46 -8.75
CA LEU A 55 3.74 -3.13 -8.05
C LEU A 55 3.99 -4.54 -8.60
N VAL A 56 2.93 -5.33 -8.83
CA VAL A 56 3.05 -6.69 -9.39
C VAL A 56 3.58 -6.63 -10.83
N MET A 57 3.07 -5.71 -11.65
CA MET A 57 3.56 -5.50 -13.01
C MET A 57 5.05 -5.16 -13.00
N SER A 58 5.46 -4.22 -12.14
CA SER A 58 6.86 -3.85 -11.99
C SER A 58 7.71 -5.03 -11.48
N PHE A 59 7.24 -5.77 -10.49
CA PHE A 59 7.96 -6.88 -9.87
C PHE A 59 8.24 -8.04 -10.85
N ALA A 60 7.27 -8.39 -11.70
CA ALA A 60 7.36 -9.56 -12.58
C ALA A 60 7.95 -9.26 -13.97
N SER A 61 8.01 -7.99 -14.40
CA SER A 61 8.38 -7.66 -15.77
C SER A 61 9.90 -7.50 -15.99
N PRO A 62 10.43 -7.94 -17.14
CA PRO A 62 11.86 -7.89 -17.47
C PRO A 62 12.29 -6.53 -18.06
N HIS A 63 11.69 -5.42 -17.63
CA HIS A 63 11.86 -4.09 -18.26
C HIS A 63 12.11 -2.96 -17.26
N TRP A 64 12.94 -3.21 -16.24
CA TRP A 64 13.45 -2.18 -15.34
C TRP A 64 14.50 -1.31 -16.00
N LEU A 65 15.42 -1.94 -16.73
CA LEU A 65 16.44 -1.26 -17.51
C LEU A 65 16.54 -1.91 -18.89
N VAL A 66 16.65 -1.08 -19.92
CA VAL A 66 16.67 -1.50 -21.32
C VAL A 66 17.80 -0.77 -22.04
N SER A 67 18.47 -1.44 -22.96
CA SER A 67 19.46 -0.83 -23.86
C SER A 67 18.77 -0.15 -25.05
N TRP A 68 19.32 0.95 -25.54
CA TRP A 68 18.88 1.52 -26.84
C TRP A 68 19.05 0.51 -27.98
N GLN A 69 18.06 0.44 -28.87
CA GLN A 69 18.06 -0.51 -30.00
C GLN A 69 19.21 -0.23 -30.97
N ASP A 70 19.59 1.04 -31.14
CA ASP A 70 20.58 1.49 -32.11
C ASP A 70 22.03 1.21 -31.69
N THR A 71 22.28 0.86 -30.43
CA THR A 71 23.65 0.74 -29.90
C THR A 71 24.25 -0.66 -30.05
N TYR A 72 23.53 -1.61 -30.66
CA TYR A 72 23.95 -3.01 -30.84
C TYR A 72 24.58 -3.64 -29.57
N SER A 73 24.14 -3.19 -28.39
CA SER A 73 24.66 -3.68 -27.11
C SER A 73 24.30 -5.17 -26.92
N PRO A 74 25.21 -5.98 -26.37
CA PRO A 74 24.91 -7.37 -26.02
C PRO A 74 23.90 -7.47 -24.86
N PHE A 75 23.82 -6.47 -23.99
CA PHE A 75 22.73 -6.35 -23.02
C PHE A 75 21.48 -5.81 -23.72
N LYS A 76 20.30 -6.44 -23.51
CA LYS A 76 19.04 -5.98 -24.11
C LYS A 76 18.12 -5.35 -23.07
N ASN A 77 17.76 -6.12 -22.06
CA ASN A 77 16.85 -5.68 -21.01
C ASN A 77 17.00 -6.55 -19.77
N MET A 78 16.58 -6.02 -18.64
CA MET A 78 16.48 -6.78 -17.40
C MET A 78 15.32 -6.31 -16.54
N GLY A 79 14.78 -7.25 -15.78
CA GLY A 79 13.93 -6.99 -14.63
C GLY A 79 14.65 -7.33 -13.34
N LEU A 80 13.88 -7.49 -12.26
CA LEU A 80 14.44 -7.95 -11.00
C LEU A 80 14.94 -9.39 -11.08
N TRP A 81 14.24 -10.22 -11.83
CA TRP A 81 14.36 -11.68 -11.75
C TRP A 81 14.88 -12.33 -13.02
N GLU A 82 14.94 -11.58 -14.11
CA GLU A 82 15.29 -12.07 -15.43
C GLU A 82 16.19 -11.06 -16.15
N PHE A 83 17.21 -11.59 -16.81
CA PHE A 83 18.14 -10.82 -17.65
C PHE A 83 18.13 -11.38 -19.07
N CYS A 84 18.09 -10.47 -20.03
CA CYS A 84 18.11 -10.78 -21.45
C CYS A 84 19.41 -10.26 -22.08
N PHE A 85 20.20 -11.20 -22.59
CA PHE A 85 21.42 -10.92 -23.35
C PHE A 85 21.27 -11.41 -24.79
N SER A 86 22.03 -10.78 -25.69
CA SER A 86 22.19 -11.24 -27.06
C SER A 86 23.66 -11.47 -27.35
N ARG A 87 24.03 -12.73 -27.58
CA ARG A 87 25.39 -13.15 -27.93
C ARG A 87 26.47 -12.55 -27.02
N PHE A 88 26.19 -12.47 -25.72
CA PHE A 88 27.11 -11.88 -24.74
C PHE A 88 28.21 -12.88 -24.37
N ARG A 89 29.45 -12.38 -24.28
CA ARG A 89 30.62 -13.12 -23.80
C ARG A 89 31.16 -12.43 -22.56
N TYR A 90 31.26 -13.16 -21.45
CA TYR A 90 31.77 -12.60 -20.21
C TYR A 90 33.31 -12.62 -20.22
N PRO A 91 34.01 -11.46 -20.15
CA PRO A 91 35.46 -11.41 -20.35
C PRO A 91 36.29 -12.20 -19.33
N ASN A 92 35.80 -12.36 -18.10
CA ASN A 92 36.53 -13.04 -17.03
C ASN A 92 36.29 -14.55 -17.00
N TYR A 93 35.50 -15.09 -17.93
CA TYR A 93 35.24 -16.52 -18.00
C TYR A 93 36.13 -17.18 -19.03
N GLN A 94 36.78 -18.27 -18.62
CA GLN A 94 37.81 -18.94 -19.42
C GLN A 94 37.25 -19.75 -20.60
N PHE A 95 35.99 -20.17 -20.53
CA PHE A 95 35.33 -20.95 -21.59
C PHE A 95 34.52 -20.01 -22.50
N ASP A 96 34.50 -20.30 -23.80
CA ASP A 96 33.74 -19.50 -24.79
C ASP A 96 32.25 -19.89 -24.78
N ASP A 97 31.60 -19.70 -23.63
CA ASP A 97 30.16 -19.84 -23.52
C ASP A 97 29.46 -18.55 -23.94
N LEU A 98 28.44 -18.71 -24.79
CA LEU A 98 27.66 -17.61 -25.31
C LEU A 98 26.35 -17.47 -24.53
N PHE A 99 26.14 -16.33 -23.89
CA PHE A 99 24.89 -16.02 -23.19
C PHE A 99 23.91 -15.37 -24.16
N ASP A 100 22.89 -16.13 -24.56
CA ASP A 100 21.86 -15.68 -25.50
C ASP A 100 20.45 -16.01 -24.98
N GLY A 101 19.55 -15.05 -25.16
CA GLY A 101 18.15 -15.12 -24.72
C GLY A 101 17.90 -14.54 -23.34
N CYS A 102 16.66 -14.69 -22.89
CA CYS A 102 16.18 -14.27 -21.58
C CYS A 102 16.17 -15.48 -20.64
N HIS A 103 16.87 -15.37 -19.52
CA HIS A 103 16.89 -16.43 -18.51
C HIS A 103 16.66 -15.86 -17.12
N TYR A 104 16.00 -16.64 -16.28
CA TYR A 104 15.87 -16.35 -14.86
C TYR A 104 17.26 -16.25 -14.22
N VAL A 105 17.41 -15.32 -13.29
CA VAL A 105 18.68 -15.03 -12.60
C VAL A 105 19.35 -16.28 -12.02
N PHE A 106 18.57 -17.18 -11.41
CA PHE A 106 19.09 -18.41 -10.80
C PHE A 106 19.03 -19.61 -11.76
N SER A 107 18.96 -19.36 -13.07
CA SER A 107 19.10 -20.42 -14.07
C SER A 107 20.51 -21.00 -14.08
N LYS A 108 20.64 -22.27 -14.49
CA LYS A 108 21.94 -22.93 -14.65
C LYS A 108 22.86 -22.16 -15.58
N THR A 109 22.30 -21.49 -16.59
CA THR A 109 23.06 -20.67 -17.55
C THR A 109 23.81 -19.54 -16.83
N TYR A 110 23.13 -18.78 -15.96
CA TYR A 110 23.73 -17.61 -15.30
C TYR A 110 24.45 -17.91 -14.00
N PHE A 111 24.41 -19.15 -13.50
CA PHE A 111 25.07 -19.56 -12.26
C PHE A 111 26.57 -19.20 -12.23
N VAL A 112 27.25 -19.34 -13.37
CA VAL A 112 28.68 -19.05 -13.54
C VAL A 112 29.00 -17.55 -13.35
N ILE A 113 28.09 -16.67 -13.76
CA ILE A 113 28.28 -15.21 -13.76
C ILE A 113 27.44 -14.51 -12.68
N TRP A 114 26.83 -15.28 -11.79
CA TRP A 114 25.78 -14.80 -10.89
C TRP A 114 26.29 -13.72 -9.91
N GLU A 115 27.48 -13.90 -9.34
CA GLU A 115 28.09 -12.95 -8.40
C GLU A 115 28.31 -11.55 -9.01
N TRP A 116 28.64 -11.51 -10.31
CA TRP A 116 28.79 -10.26 -11.05
C TRP A 116 27.42 -9.69 -11.44
N LEU A 117 26.50 -10.54 -11.89
CA LEU A 117 25.18 -10.12 -12.37
C LEU A 117 24.31 -9.56 -11.23
N LEU A 118 24.40 -10.12 -10.03
CA LEU A 118 23.64 -9.71 -8.84
C LEU A 118 24.55 -9.12 -7.76
N PRO A 119 24.95 -7.85 -7.90
CA PRO A 119 25.65 -7.16 -6.84
C PRO A 119 24.76 -6.99 -5.61
N GLY A 120 25.37 -6.83 -4.44
CA GLY A 120 24.66 -6.73 -3.15
C GLY A 120 23.59 -5.63 -3.09
N TRP A 121 23.77 -4.52 -3.80
CA TRP A 121 22.77 -3.47 -3.87
C TRP A 121 21.51 -3.90 -4.66
N LEU A 122 21.65 -4.73 -5.70
CA LEU A 122 20.52 -5.24 -6.47
C LEU A 122 19.76 -6.30 -5.67
N MET A 123 20.47 -7.13 -4.91
CA MET A 123 19.84 -8.05 -3.94
C MET A 123 19.04 -7.28 -2.88
N ALA A 124 19.54 -6.13 -2.41
CA ALA A 124 18.79 -5.26 -1.50
C ALA A 124 17.51 -4.71 -2.16
N VAL A 125 17.58 -4.27 -3.43
CA VAL A 125 16.40 -3.85 -4.22
C VAL A 125 15.38 -4.98 -4.31
N GLN A 126 15.80 -6.20 -4.64
CA GLN A 126 14.93 -7.38 -4.69
C GLN A 126 14.26 -7.63 -3.33
N ALA A 127 15.02 -7.57 -2.23
CA ALA A 127 14.50 -7.76 -0.88
C ALA A 127 13.47 -6.69 -0.48
N PHE A 128 13.72 -5.41 -0.80
CA PHE A 128 12.75 -4.36 -0.53
C PHE A 128 11.47 -4.49 -1.37
N MET A 129 11.60 -4.91 -2.64
CA MET A 129 10.44 -5.14 -3.50
C MET A 129 9.60 -6.34 -3.05
N THR A 130 10.22 -7.43 -2.60
CA THR A 130 9.48 -8.58 -2.05
C THR A 130 8.79 -8.22 -0.73
N LEU A 131 9.47 -7.51 0.18
CA LEU A 131 8.87 -7.00 1.42
C LEU A 131 7.69 -6.06 1.13
N ALA A 132 7.83 -5.15 0.18
CA ALA A 132 6.75 -4.27 -0.25
C ALA A 132 5.54 -5.06 -0.77
N LEU A 133 5.76 -6.13 -1.54
CA LEU A 133 4.69 -6.99 -2.03
C LEU A 133 3.96 -7.71 -0.88
N ILE A 134 4.71 -8.27 0.08
CA ILE A 134 4.15 -8.94 1.27
C ILE A 134 3.30 -7.97 2.09
N PHE A 135 3.83 -6.78 2.40
CA PHE A 135 3.09 -5.75 3.13
C PHE A 135 1.84 -5.31 2.36
N SER A 136 1.93 -5.14 1.05
CA SER A 136 0.78 -4.77 0.21
C SER A 136 -0.32 -5.84 0.26
N CYS A 137 0.03 -7.13 0.14
CA CYS A 137 -0.93 -8.23 0.24
C CYS A 137 -1.58 -8.28 1.62
N SER A 138 -0.81 -8.17 2.71
CA SER A 138 -1.36 -8.15 4.07
C SER A 138 -2.32 -6.98 4.31
N ALA A 139 -2.01 -5.79 3.77
CA ALA A 139 -2.86 -4.63 3.90
C ALA A 139 -4.17 -4.80 3.12
N HIS A 140 -4.11 -5.45 1.96
CA HIS A 140 -5.28 -5.70 1.12
C HIS A 140 -6.24 -6.72 1.74
N ILE A 141 -5.70 -7.75 2.40
CA ILE A 141 -6.50 -8.69 3.19
C ILE A 141 -7.23 -7.95 4.31
N ALA A 142 -6.51 -7.11 5.06
CA ALA A 142 -7.09 -6.33 6.15
C ALA A 142 -8.14 -5.30 5.67
N SER A 143 -7.90 -4.60 4.56
CA SER A 143 -8.88 -3.66 3.98
C SER A 143 -10.13 -4.39 3.47
N THR A 144 -9.97 -5.58 2.87
CA THR A 144 -11.11 -6.38 2.40
C THR A 144 -11.98 -6.86 3.56
N MET A 145 -11.38 -7.29 4.68
CA MET A 145 -12.14 -7.64 5.89
C MET A 145 -13.03 -6.48 6.37
N LEU A 146 -12.50 -5.25 6.35
CA LEU A 146 -13.24 -4.04 6.72
C LEU A 146 -14.38 -3.73 5.74
N LEU A 147 -14.15 -3.87 4.43
CA LEU A 147 -15.13 -3.60 3.39
C LEU A 147 -16.29 -4.61 3.41
N VAL A 148 -15.97 -5.90 3.48
CA VAL A 148 -16.96 -6.99 3.50
C VAL A 148 -17.65 -7.10 4.87
N ARG A 149 -17.09 -6.45 5.91
CA ARG A 149 -17.57 -6.51 7.30
C ARG A 149 -17.66 -7.94 7.83
N TRP A 150 -16.76 -8.82 7.42
CA TRP A 150 -16.77 -10.23 7.81
C TRP A 150 -15.49 -10.61 8.56
N PRO A 151 -15.60 -11.18 9.79
CA PRO A 151 -16.80 -11.39 10.61
C PRO A 151 -17.28 -10.08 11.29
N LEU A 152 -18.60 -9.91 11.36
CA LEU A 152 -19.25 -8.65 11.75
C LEU A 152 -18.82 -8.15 13.14
N ASN A 153 -18.89 -9.03 14.14
CA ASN A 153 -18.58 -8.69 15.53
C ASN A 153 -17.13 -8.27 15.74
N PHE A 154 -16.20 -8.96 15.08
CA PHE A 154 -14.76 -8.66 15.16
C PHE A 154 -14.44 -7.31 14.51
N THR A 155 -14.96 -7.10 13.30
CA THR A 155 -14.69 -5.91 12.49
C THR A 155 -15.21 -4.65 13.17
N PHE A 156 -16.41 -4.69 13.76
CA PHE A 156 -16.95 -3.55 14.51
C PHE A 156 -16.17 -3.27 15.79
N ARG A 157 -15.78 -4.30 16.55
CA ARG A 157 -15.06 -4.12 17.82
C ARG A 157 -13.65 -3.55 17.60
N TYR A 158 -12.97 -4.01 16.57
CA TYR A 158 -11.56 -3.74 16.31
C TYR A 158 -11.30 -2.85 15.09
N GLN A 159 -12.32 -2.15 14.59
CA GLN A 159 -12.24 -1.28 13.40
C GLN A 159 -11.00 -0.37 13.40
N TRP A 160 -10.81 0.41 14.47
CA TRP A 160 -9.69 1.35 14.56
C TRP A 160 -8.31 0.66 14.57
N GLN A 161 -8.21 -0.56 15.11
CA GLN A 161 -6.96 -1.32 15.13
C GLN A 161 -6.65 -1.85 13.73
N ILE A 162 -7.64 -2.41 13.04
CA ILE A 162 -7.46 -2.93 11.68
C ILE A 162 -7.09 -1.78 10.72
N LEU A 163 -7.74 -0.61 10.83
CA LEU A 163 -7.35 0.58 10.06
C LEU A 163 -5.92 1.04 10.36
N SER A 164 -5.50 0.96 11.63
CA SER A 164 -4.13 1.30 12.03
C SER A 164 -3.12 0.32 11.42
N VAL A 165 -3.45 -0.98 11.36
CA VAL A 165 -2.64 -1.99 10.67
C VAL A 165 -2.58 -1.71 9.17
N CYS A 166 -3.70 -1.41 8.51
CA CYS A 166 -3.72 -1.03 7.10
C CYS A 166 -2.83 0.18 6.80
N THR A 167 -2.87 1.19 7.67
CA THR A 167 -2.03 2.39 7.57
C THR A 167 -0.55 2.02 7.72
N LEU A 168 -0.20 1.24 8.75
CA LEU A 168 1.18 0.83 9.02
C LEU A 168 1.75 0.00 7.87
N MET A 169 1.02 -1.01 7.39
CA MET A 169 1.48 -1.90 6.32
C MET A 169 1.65 -1.15 4.99
N ASN A 170 0.70 -0.29 4.61
CA ASN A 170 0.87 0.55 3.40
C ASN A 170 2.02 1.55 3.56
N GLY A 171 2.23 2.10 4.76
CA GLY A 171 3.36 2.98 5.06
C GLY A 171 4.71 2.27 4.91
N LEU A 172 4.87 1.07 5.51
CA LEU A 172 6.07 0.25 5.35
C LEU A 172 6.30 -0.11 3.89
N LYS A 173 5.24 -0.49 3.16
CA LYS A 173 5.31 -0.77 1.72
C LYS A 173 5.82 0.43 0.93
N SER A 174 5.28 1.62 1.14
CA SER A 174 5.76 2.84 0.46
C SER A 174 7.20 3.17 0.82
N PHE A 175 7.63 2.95 2.07
CA PHE A 175 9.01 3.12 2.49
C PHE A 175 9.97 2.14 1.81
N CYS A 176 9.60 0.84 1.75
CA CYS A 176 10.38 -0.16 1.03
C CYS A 176 10.48 0.16 -0.47
N LEU A 177 9.38 0.64 -1.09
CA LEU A 177 9.43 1.07 -2.49
C LEU A 177 10.33 2.28 -2.70
N PHE A 178 10.30 3.26 -1.79
CA PHE A 178 11.22 4.39 -1.83
C PHE A 178 12.68 3.94 -1.79
N LEU A 179 13.04 3.03 -0.87
CA LEU A 179 14.40 2.51 -0.79
C LEU A 179 14.80 1.74 -2.06
N SER A 180 13.91 0.88 -2.57
CA SER A 180 14.12 0.13 -3.81
C SER A 180 14.41 1.06 -5.00
N VAL A 181 13.53 2.04 -5.22
CA VAL A 181 13.64 3.02 -6.31
C VAL A 181 14.89 3.88 -6.15
N ALA A 182 15.18 4.36 -4.94
CA ALA A 182 16.33 5.22 -4.69
C ALA A 182 17.67 4.48 -4.89
N VAL A 183 17.79 3.25 -4.36
CA VAL A 183 19.01 2.44 -4.51
C VAL A 183 19.20 2.07 -5.98
N PHE A 184 18.16 1.60 -6.66
CA PHE A 184 18.26 1.22 -8.07
C PHE A 184 18.58 2.43 -8.96
N GLY A 185 17.87 3.55 -8.78
CA GLY A 185 18.10 4.78 -9.53
C GLY A 185 19.49 5.38 -9.31
N GLY A 186 20.08 5.21 -8.13
CA GLY A 186 21.45 5.67 -7.84
C GLY A 186 22.55 4.74 -8.34
N GLN A 187 22.27 3.44 -8.55
CA GLN A 187 23.29 2.43 -8.87
C GLN A 187 23.21 1.90 -10.31
N CYS A 188 22.12 2.15 -11.04
CA CYS A 188 21.89 1.53 -12.36
C CYS A 188 22.92 1.92 -13.44
N TRP A 189 23.58 3.09 -13.32
CA TRP A 189 24.63 3.54 -14.25
C TRP A 189 26.05 3.27 -13.75
N ARG A 190 26.23 2.41 -12.74
CA ARG A 190 27.57 2.05 -12.29
C ARG A 190 28.37 1.34 -13.37
N ARG A 191 29.58 1.86 -13.61
CA ARG A 191 30.55 1.32 -14.58
C ARG A 191 31.05 -0.07 -14.23
N ASP A 192 31.04 -0.42 -12.94
CA ASP A 192 31.56 -1.70 -12.46
C ASP A 192 30.59 -2.88 -12.68
N TRP A 193 29.30 -2.60 -12.92
CA TRP A 193 28.26 -3.63 -12.90
C TRP A 193 27.87 -4.14 -14.30
N MET A 194 27.60 -3.26 -15.26
CA MET A 194 27.25 -3.66 -16.62
C MET A 194 28.14 -3.03 -17.68
N LEU A 195 28.35 -3.75 -18.77
CA LEU A 195 29.11 -3.27 -19.91
C LEU A 195 28.35 -2.14 -20.61
N TYR A 196 29.01 -1.00 -20.82
CA TYR A 196 28.45 0.19 -21.46
C TYR A 196 27.15 0.74 -20.83
N PRO A 197 27.16 1.14 -19.54
CA PRO A 197 25.96 1.58 -18.85
C PRO A 197 25.30 2.82 -19.46
N ASN A 198 26.08 3.67 -20.14
CA ASN A 198 25.60 4.91 -20.76
C ASN A 198 24.56 4.68 -21.88
N PHE A 199 24.50 3.48 -22.46
CA PHE A 199 23.53 3.12 -23.49
C PHE A 199 22.27 2.45 -22.93
N ASN A 200 22.10 2.47 -21.62
CA ASN A 200 20.95 1.90 -20.94
C ASN A 200 20.07 3.01 -20.36
N TYR A 201 18.76 2.83 -20.46
CA TYR A 201 17.76 3.75 -19.93
C TYR A 201 16.76 3.00 -19.04
N LEU A 202 16.18 3.72 -18.08
CA LEU A 202 15.15 3.21 -17.19
C LEU A 202 13.85 3.05 -17.97
N SER A 203 13.28 1.85 -17.92
CA SER A 203 12.11 1.49 -18.72
C SER A 203 10.82 1.51 -17.88
N TRP A 204 9.69 1.16 -18.50
CA TRP A 204 8.34 1.31 -17.97
C TRP A 204 8.11 0.61 -16.63
N SER A 205 8.74 -0.55 -16.37
CA SER A 205 8.58 -1.29 -15.12
C SER A 205 9.12 -0.51 -13.93
N TYR A 206 10.25 0.18 -14.10
CA TYR A 206 10.80 1.05 -13.08
C TYR A 206 9.85 2.25 -12.83
N ALA A 207 9.33 2.86 -13.90
CA ALA A 207 8.35 3.94 -13.77
C ALA A 207 7.09 3.50 -13.01
N PHE A 208 6.61 2.27 -13.22
CA PHE A 208 5.49 1.71 -12.48
C PHE A 208 5.79 1.53 -10.98
N ALA A 209 7.01 1.17 -10.59
CA ALA A 209 7.39 1.15 -9.16
C ALA A 209 7.32 2.55 -8.55
N VAL A 210 7.81 3.58 -9.27
CA VAL A 210 7.75 4.99 -8.82
C VAL A 210 6.30 5.45 -8.66
N ILE A 211 5.45 5.20 -9.66
CA ILE A 211 4.03 5.57 -9.61
C ILE A 211 3.32 4.81 -8.49
N ALA A 212 3.59 3.51 -8.34
CA ALA A 212 3.04 2.70 -7.26
C ALA A 212 3.40 3.26 -5.88
N MET A 213 4.63 3.76 -5.69
CA MET A 213 5.06 4.39 -4.44
C MET A 213 4.20 5.62 -4.10
N PHE A 214 3.99 6.54 -5.05
CA PHE A 214 3.20 7.75 -4.82
C PHE A 214 1.71 7.45 -4.57
N ILE A 215 1.11 6.56 -5.37
CA ILE A 215 -0.28 6.13 -5.16
C ILE A 215 -0.41 5.41 -3.80
N GLY A 216 0.58 4.61 -3.41
CA GLY A 216 0.62 3.95 -2.10
C GLY A 216 0.70 4.94 -0.94
N MET A 217 1.42 6.05 -1.08
CA MET A 217 1.44 7.12 -0.08
C MET A 217 0.07 7.80 0.06
N ALA A 218 -0.61 8.07 -1.06
CA ALA A 218 -1.96 8.60 -1.04
C ALA A 218 -2.97 7.63 -0.39
N ALA A 219 -2.85 6.33 -0.66
CA ALA A 219 -3.66 5.30 0.01
C ALA A 219 -3.40 5.27 1.53
N THR A 220 -2.13 5.35 1.94
CA THR A 220 -1.72 5.42 3.35
C THR A 220 -2.35 6.62 4.05
N ALA A 221 -2.32 7.80 3.41
CA ALA A 221 -2.95 9.01 3.96
C ALA A 221 -4.47 8.83 4.14
N SER A 222 -5.15 8.25 3.16
CA SER A 222 -6.59 7.94 3.24
C SER A 222 -6.91 7.03 4.44
N PHE A 223 -6.19 5.92 4.61
CA PHE A 223 -6.39 5.03 5.77
C PHE A 223 -6.05 5.71 7.10
N TYR A 224 -5.03 6.56 7.15
CA TYR A 224 -4.64 7.29 8.36
C TYR A 224 -5.73 8.28 8.80
N PHE A 225 -6.28 9.05 7.86
CA PHE A 225 -7.36 9.99 8.16
C PHE A 225 -8.63 9.26 8.59
N ASP A 226 -8.94 8.13 7.97
CA ASP A 226 -10.07 7.28 8.35
C ASP A 226 -9.89 6.69 9.76
N ALA A 227 -8.65 6.28 10.10
CA ALA A 227 -8.30 5.78 11.43
C ALA A 227 -8.50 6.86 12.49
N LYS A 228 -8.01 8.08 12.22
CA LYS A 228 -8.18 9.24 13.12
C LYS A 228 -9.65 9.59 13.35
N ARG A 229 -10.46 9.60 12.30
CA ARG A 229 -11.91 9.86 12.39
C ARG A 229 -12.60 8.81 13.24
N THR A 230 -12.27 7.53 13.04
CA THR A 230 -12.82 6.41 13.80
C THR A 230 -12.50 6.52 15.29
N VAL A 231 -11.26 6.87 15.64
CA VAL A 231 -10.84 7.08 17.04
C VAL A 231 -11.56 8.28 17.67
N GLY A 232 -11.70 9.39 16.93
CA GLY A 232 -12.43 10.58 17.39
C GLY A 232 -13.89 10.26 17.75
N ARG A 233 -14.58 9.50 16.88
CA ARG A 233 -15.97 9.08 17.11
C ARG A 233 -16.11 8.16 18.33
N LYS A 234 -15.18 7.22 18.51
CA LYS A 234 -15.18 6.34 19.69
C LYS A 234 -15.12 7.14 20.99
N LYS A 235 -14.28 8.18 21.04
CA LYS A 235 -14.18 9.08 22.22
C LYS A 235 -15.46 9.89 22.42
N ALA A 236 -16.04 10.45 21.36
CA ALA A 236 -17.30 11.20 21.44
C ALA A 236 -18.44 10.33 22.00
N ASN A 237 -18.60 9.11 21.49
CA ASN A 237 -19.64 8.18 21.95
C ASN A 237 -19.45 7.78 23.42
N SER A 238 -18.21 7.52 23.85
CA SER A 238 -17.93 7.24 25.27
C SER A 238 -18.29 8.41 26.19
N ASN A 239 -17.98 9.65 25.78
CA ASN A 239 -18.33 10.85 26.55
C ASN A 239 -19.84 11.02 26.67
N LEU A 240 -20.60 10.75 25.60
CA LEU A 240 -22.07 10.83 25.61
C LEU A 240 -22.71 9.81 26.56
N VAL A 241 -22.20 8.57 26.59
CA VAL A 241 -22.71 7.53 27.52
C VAL A 241 -22.54 7.95 28.98
N VAL A 242 -21.38 8.53 29.33
CA VAL A 242 -21.12 9.03 30.69
C VAL A 242 -22.08 10.18 31.04
N GLN A 243 -22.33 11.09 30.10
CA GLN A 243 -23.27 12.20 30.31
C GLN A 243 -24.71 11.68 30.54
N MET A 244 -25.18 10.70 29.76
CA MET A 244 -26.50 10.10 29.94
C MET A 244 -26.65 9.41 31.31
N GLN A 245 -25.64 8.67 31.76
CA GLN A 245 -25.64 8.03 33.09
C GLN A 245 -25.69 9.06 34.23
N SER A 246 -24.92 10.15 34.10
CA SER A 246 -24.91 11.22 35.10
C SER A 246 -26.26 11.92 35.22
N HIS A 247 -26.94 12.23 34.10
CA HIS A 247 -28.26 12.84 34.14
C HIS A 247 -29.36 11.89 34.64
N GLY A 248 -29.30 10.61 34.26
CA GLY A 248 -30.25 9.61 34.78
C GLY A 248 -30.21 9.52 36.31
N SER A 249 -29.03 9.55 36.92
CA SER A 249 -28.89 9.50 38.38
C SER A 249 -29.51 10.70 39.13
N GLN A 250 -29.60 11.86 38.49
CA GLN A 250 -30.18 13.07 39.10
C GLN A 250 -31.73 13.06 39.11
N ILE A 251 -32.37 12.20 38.30
CA ILE A 251 -33.83 12.11 38.22
C ILE A 251 -34.42 11.25 39.36
N TYR A 252 -33.60 10.39 39.97
CA TYR A 252 -34.03 9.48 41.04
C TYR A 252 -33.78 10.03 42.47
N ILE A 253 -33.49 11.34 42.61
CA ILE A 253 -33.30 12.04 43.89
C ILE A 253 -34.38 13.10 44.05
#